data_AF-A0A7J5EHN6-F1
#
_entry.id   AF-A0A7J5EHN6-F1
#
_cell.length_a   1.000
_cell.length_b   1.000
_cell.length_c   1.000
_cell.angle_alpha   90.00
_cell.angle_beta   90.00
_cell.angle_gamma   90.00
#
_symmetry.space_group_name_H-M   'P 1'
#
loop_
_entity.id
_entity.type
_entity.pdbx_description
1 polymer ?
#
loop_
_entity_poly.entity_id
_entity_poly.type
_entity_poly.pdbx_seq_one_letter_code
_entity_poly.pdbx_strand_id
1 'polypeptide(L)'
;MPPVSAIPSRLCLGPGPSPVPPRVLAALAHPTIGHLDPAFLALMDEVRDGLRHVFATTNAMTLAMSGTGSAGMETVIVNLVEPGDRVLVGV
;
A
#
# COMPACT_ATOMS: atom_id res chain seq x y z
N MET A 1 -11.40 -22.08 18.71
CA MET A 1 -11.61 -20.64 18.53
C MET A 1 -13.09 -20.35 18.72
N PRO A 2 -13.48 -19.28 19.41
CA PRO A 2 -14.89 -18.88 19.40
C PRO A 2 -15.34 -18.69 17.95
N PRO A 3 -16.60 -19.01 17.60
CA PRO A 3 -17.11 -18.73 16.28
C PRO A 3 -16.96 -17.24 16.04
N VAL A 4 -16.38 -16.86 14.89
CA VAL A 4 -16.42 -15.48 14.41
C VAL A 4 -17.89 -15.10 14.37
N SER A 5 -18.36 -14.38 15.38
CA SER A 5 -19.70 -13.80 15.38
C SER A 5 -19.84 -13.06 14.05
N ALA A 6 -20.92 -13.32 13.32
CA ALA A 6 -21.06 -12.84 11.94
C ALA A 6 -20.76 -11.33 11.88
N ILE A 7 -19.63 -10.96 11.29
CA ILE A 7 -19.24 -9.56 11.13
C ILE A 7 -20.32 -8.94 10.25
N PRO A 8 -21.04 -7.92 10.73
CA PRO A 8 -22.20 -7.45 10.02
C PRO A 8 -21.78 -6.59 8.82
N SER A 9 -22.49 -6.73 7.70
CA SER A 9 -22.22 -5.92 6.51
C SER A 9 -22.47 -4.44 6.80
N ARG A 10 -21.59 -3.58 6.28
CA ARG A 10 -21.63 -2.12 6.45
C ARG A 10 -21.36 -1.44 5.13
N LEU A 11 -22.17 -0.44 4.81
CA LEU A 11 -21.86 0.55 3.78
C LEU A 11 -21.09 1.69 4.44
N CYS A 12 -19.77 1.76 4.21
CA CYS A 12 -18.91 2.80 4.78
C CYS A 12 -18.88 4.03 3.85
N LEU A 13 -19.52 5.13 4.27
CA LEU A 13 -19.57 6.40 3.54
C LEU A 13 -18.76 7.53 4.19
N GLY A 14 -17.93 7.19 5.19
CA GLY A 14 -16.97 8.13 5.80
C GLY A 14 -15.70 8.31 4.96
N PRO A 15 -14.71 9.07 5.46
CA PRO A 15 -13.46 9.33 4.73
C PRO A 15 -12.56 8.09 4.58
N GLY A 16 -12.83 7.02 5.32
CA GLY A 16 -12.13 5.75 5.21
C GLY A 16 -12.28 4.89 6.47
N PRO A 17 -11.94 3.58 6.39
CA PRO A 17 -11.64 2.84 5.16
C PRO A 17 -12.89 2.61 4.29
N SER A 18 -12.71 2.56 2.97
CA SER A 18 -13.78 2.24 2.02
C SER A 18 -14.06 0.73 1.96
N PRO A 19 -15.28 0.29 1.58
CA PRO A 19 -15.55 -1.12 1.33
C PRO A 19 -14.61 -1.69 0.26
N VAL A 20 -14.02 -2.85 0.51
CA VAL A 20 -13.07 -3.48 -0.40
C VAL A 20 -13.84 -4.25 -1.49
N PRO A 21 -13.58 -4.01 -2.79
CA PRO A 21 -14.21 -4.78 -3.86
C PRO A 21 -13.95 -6.29 -3.72
N PRO A 22 -14.94 -7.18 -3.98
CA PRO A 22 -14.79 -8.62 -3.80
C PRO A 22 -13.58 -9.24 -4.51
N ARG A 23 -13.21 -8.72 -5.69
CA ARG A 23 -12.02 -9.18 -6.44
C ARG A 23 -10.71 -9.00 -5.67
N VAL A 24 -10.60 -7.94 -4.86
CA VAL A 24 -9.39 -7.67 -4.07
C VAL A 24 -9.33 -8.58 -2.85
N LEU A 25 -10.48 -8.82 -2.19
CA LEU A 25 -10.57 -9.80 -1.11
C LEU A 25 -10.24 -11.22 -1.58
N ALA A 26 -10.71 -11.60 -2.77
CA ALA A 26 -10.36 -12.88 -3.40
C ALA A 26 -8.85 -12.99 -3.68
N ALA A 27 -8.21 -11.90 -4.11
CA ALA A 27 -6.76 -11.89 -4.36
C ALA A 27 -5.94 -12.14 -3.08
N LEU A 28 -6.39 -11.63 -1.93
CA LEU A 28 -5.74 -11.86 -0.63
C LEU A 28 -5.84 -13.33 -0.15
N ALA A 29 -6.75 -14.12 -0.73
CA ALA A 29 -6.93 -15.53 -0.38
C ALA A 29 -6.02 -16.49 -1.17
N HIS A 30 -5.20 -15.99 -2.11
CA HIS A 30 -4.26 -16.83 -2.84
C HIS A 30 -3.14 -17.38 -1.93
N PRO A 31 -2.62 -18.59 -2.21
CA PRO A 31 -1.45 -19.12 -1.51
C PRO A 31 -0.25 -18.18 -1.62
N THR A 32 0.56 -18.12 -0.57
CA THR A 32 1.80 -17.35 -0.59
C THR A 32 2.85 -18.03 -1.46
N ILE A 33 3.71 -17.22 -2.07
CA ILE A 33 4.90 -17.65 -2.82
C ILE A 33 6.15 -17.04 -2.18
N GLY A 34 7.33 -17.56 -2.53
CA GLY A 34 8.59 -17.07 -1.98
C GLY A 34 8.87 -15.61 -2.37
N HIS A 35 9.49 -14.83 -1.49
CA HIS A 35 9.79 -13.42 -1.73
C HIS A 35 10.84 -13.16 -2.84
N LEU A 36 11.56 -14.19 -3.27
CA LEU A 36 12.47 -14.15 -4.42
C LEU A 36 11.98 -15.05 -5.58
N ASP A 37 10.75 -15.54 -5.50
CA ASP A 37 10.15 -16.31 -6.59
C ASP A 37 10.04 -15.44 -7.85
N PRO A 38 10.45 -15.91 -9.04
CA PRO A 38 10.34 -15.12 -10.27
C PRO A 38 8.93 -14.57 -10.54
N ALA A 39 7.89 -15.31 -10.17
CA ALA A 39 6.51 -14.83 -10.31
C ALA A 39 6.20 -13.66 -9.36
N PHE A 40 6.77 -13.66 -8.15
CA PHE A 40 6.64 -12.54 -7.22
C PHE A 40 7.37 -11.30 -7.72
N LEU A 41 8.58 -11.46 -8.26
CA LEU A 41 9.35 -10.34 -8.80
C LEU A 41 8.66 -9.69 -10.01
N ALA A 42 8.09 -10.50 -10.91
CA ALA A 42 7.27 -10.00 -12.02
C ALA A 42 6.04 -9.23 -11.53
N LEU A 43 5.35 -9.74 -10.50
CA LEU A 43 4.23 -9.05 -9.87
C LEU A 43 4.66 -7.70 -9.24
N MET A 44 5.85 -7.63 -8.62
CA MET A 44 6.38 -6.37 -8.10
C MET A 44 6.63 -5.34 -9.21
N ASP A 45 7.12 -5.78 -10.38
CA ASP A 45 7.27 -4.92 -11.54
C ASP A 45 5.92 -4.41 -12.06
N GLU A 46 4.91 -5.27 -12.16
CA GLU A 46 3.55 -4.87 -12.54
C GLU A 46 2.94 -3.86 -11.55
N VAL A 47 3.13 -4.07 -10.25
CA VAL A 47 2.66 -3.13 -9.21
C VAL A 47 3.37 -1.79 -9.35
N ARG A 48 4.69 -1.79 -9.57
CA ARG A 48 5.47 -0.56 -9.79
C ARG A 48 4.94 0.22 -11.00
N ASP A 49 4.64 -0.47 -12.10
CA ASP A 49 4.12 0.13 -13.33
C ASP A 49 2.71 0.70 -13.10
N GLY A 50 1.86 -0.01 -12.38
CA GLY A 50 0.54 0.45 -11.95
C GLY A 50 0.62 1.70 -11.06
N LEU A 51 1.56 1.75 -10.11
CA LEU A 51 1.79 2.93 -9.28
C LEU A 51 2.21 4.14 -10.14
N ARG A 52 3.12 3.95 -11.11
CA ARG A 52 3.50 5.02 -12.03
C ARG A 52 2.32 5.56 -12.84
N HIS A 53 1.41 4.68 -13.24
CA HIS A 53 0.17 5.08 -13.91
C HIS A 53 -0.73 5.90 -12.97
N VAL A 54 -0.98 5.41 -11.75
CA VAL A 54 -1.84 6.09 -10.75
C VAL A 54 -1.28 7.47 -10.38
N PHE A 55 0.04 7.59 -10.19
CA PHE A 55 0.70 8.84 -9.86
C PHE A 55 1.07 9.70 -11.08
N ALA A 56 0.75 9.26 -12.30
CA ALA A 56 1.10 9.94 -13.55
C ALA A 56 2.58 10.37 -13.63
N THR A 57 3.50 9.43 -13.36
CA THR A 57 4.94 9.69 -13.29
C THR A 57 5.77 8.69 -14.10
N THR A 58 6.98 9.07 -14.47
CA THR A 58 7.99 8.20 -15.11
C THR A 58 9.14 7.84 -14.17
N ASN A 59 9.04 8.17 -12.87
CA ASN A 59 10.13 7.95 -11.91
C ASN A 59 10.47 6.46 -11.78
N ALA A 60 11.75 6.12 -12.00
CA ALA A 60 12.23 4.75 -11.87
C ALA A 60 12.10 4.23 -10.43
N MET A 61 12.36 5.09 -9.44
CA MET A 61 12.14 4.82 -8.02
C MET A 61 10.67 5.03 -7.65
N THR A 62 9.85 4.08 -8.06
CA THR A 62 8.44 3.96 -7.66
C THR A 62 8.26 2.61 -6.98
N LEU A 63 7.75 2.60 -5.75
CA LEU A 63 7.58 1.37 -4.97
C LEU A 63 6.40 1.47 -3.99
N ALA A 64 5.85 0.32 -3.64
CA ALA A 64 4.89 0.19 -2.54
C ALA A 64 5.64 0.06 -1.21
N MET A 65 5.20 0.80 -0.19
CA MET A 65 5.71 0.65 1.17
C MET A 65 4.83 -0.32 1.96
N SER A 66 5.46 -1.27 2.64
CA SER A 66 4.79 -2.22 3.53
C SER A 66 4.35 -1.54 4.83
N GLY A 67 3.23 -0.82 4.78
CA GLY A 67 2.66 -0.12 5.93
C GLY A 67 1.40 0.68 5.57
N THR A 68 0.89 1.44 6.55
CA THR A 68 -0.21 2.39 6.32
C THR A 68 0.30 3.65 5.63
N GLY A 69 -0.60 4.58 5.28
CA GLY A 69 -0.22 5.84 4.63
C GLY A 69 0.84 6.65 5.40
N SER A 70 0.79 6.63 6.74
CA SER A 70 1.78 7.31 7.58
C SER A 70 3.18 6.70 7.47
N ALA A 71 3.29 5.38 7.28
CA ALA A 71 4.58 4.74 7.05
C ALA A 71 5.21 5.18 5.72
N GLY A 72 4.40 5.43 4.68
CA GLY A 72 4.87 6.02 3.43
C GLY A 72 5.44 7.43 3.62
N MET A 73 4.73 8.28 4.38
CA MET A 73 5.21 9.62 4.72
C MET A 73 6.51 9.57 5.54
N GLU A 74 6.56 8.73 6.58
CA GLU A 74 7.74 8.56 7.42
C GLU A 74 8.95 8.09 6.61
N THR A 75 8.76 7.10 5.71
CA THR A 75 9.82 6.60 4.83
C THR A 75 10.49 7.72 4.04
N VAL A 76 9.71 8.65 3.50
CA VAL A 76 10.26 9.79 2.74
C VAL A 76 11.03 10.72 3.68
N ILE A 77 10.47 11.08 4.83
CA ILE A 77 11.11 12.02 5.77
C ILE A 77 12.43 11.46 6.31
N VAL A 78 12.44 10.21 6.79
CA VAL A 78 13.64 9.62 7.42
C VAL A 78 14.78 9.35 6.44
N ASN A 79 14.51 9.33 5.13
CA ASN A 79 15.53 9.15 4.09
C ASN A 79 16.01 10.47 3.46
N LEU A 80 15.25 11.56 3.60
CA LEU A 80 15.57 12.84 2.95
C LEU A 80 15.98 13.97 3.92
N VAL A 81 15.63 13.87 5.21
CA VAL A 81 15.83 14.94 6.19
C VAL A 81 16.84 14.52 7.25
N GLU A 82 17.83 15.36 7.51
CA GLU A 82 18.86 15.14 8.53
C GLU A 82 18.68 16.07 9.76
N PRO A 83 19.28 15.73 10.92
CA PRO A 83 19.28 16.61 12.07
C PRO A 83 19.89 17.99 11.75
N GLY A 84 19.09 19.05 11.90
CA GLY A 84 19.50 20.42 11.62
C GLY A 84 18.86 21.03 10.36
N ASP A 85 18.23 20.21 9.52
CA ASP A 85 17.50 20.68 8.35
C ASP A 85 16.25 21.49 8.74
N ARG A 86 15.94 22.48 7.90
CA ARG A 86 14.71 23.29 8.02
C ARG A 86 13.66 22.76 7.06
N VAL A 87 12.54 22.26 7.58
CA VAL A 87 11.41 21.76 6.80
C VAL A 87 10.23 22.74 6.89
N LEU A 88 9.64 23.08 5.75
CA LEU A 88 8.39 23.85 5.68
C LEU A 88 7.20 22.90 5.57
N VAL A 89 6.20 23.07 6.42
CA VAL A 89 4.95 22.30 6.38
C VAL A 89 3.78 23.25 6.07
N GLY A 90 3.12 23.03 4.95
CA GLY A 90 1.87 23.70 4.60
C GLY A 90 0.67 22.89 5.09
N VAL A 91 -0.23 23.52 5.85
CA VAL A 91 -1.45 22.91 6.40
C VAL A 91 -2.67 23.55 5.75
#